data_AF-A0A535P050-F1
#
_entry.id   AF-A0A535P050-F1
#
_cell.length_a   1.000
_cell.length_b   1.000
_cell.length_c   1.000
_cell.angle_alpha   90.00
_cell.angle_beta   90.00
_cell.angle_gamma   90.00
#
_symmetry.space_group_name_H-M   'P 1'
#
loop_
_entity.id
_entity.type
_entity.pdbx_description
1 polymer ?
#
loop_
_entity_poly.entity_id
_entity_poly.type
_entity_poly.pdbx_seq_one_letter_code
_entity_poly.pdbx_strand_id
1 'polypeptide(L)'
;AERSYSIASAPEDRRLALTVERLEDGEVSPYLVGELRTGDRLELRGPIGGYFVWRGDEQRPLLLIGGGSGVVPLMSMLRHRAHVGNRAPARLLFSSRTLADVIYREELERLAASAHGLQVLHTLTREKPAGWTGYTRRVDEAMLQEVAWPRQDVPDVFVCGPTPFVEAVATLLVGMGHDARSIKTERFGATGG
;
A
#
# COMPACT_ATOMS: atom_id res chain seq x y z
N ALA A 1 -5.87 25.22 -3.91
CA ALA A 1 -4.75 24.26 -4.03
C ALA A 1 -5.30 22.92 -4.52
N GLU A 2 -4.56 22.20 -5.36
CA GLU A 2 -4.90 20.83 -5.79
C GLU A 2 -3.84 19.84 -5.31
N ARG A 3 -4.25 18.61 -4.96
CA ARG A 3 -3.34 17.52 -4.58
C ARG A 3 -3.89 16.19 -5.09
N SER A 4 -2.97 15.30 -5.46
CA SER A 4 -3.31 13.93 -5.86
C SER A 4 -3.47 13.05 -4.62
N TYR A 5 -4.54 12.26 -4.59
CA TYR A 5 -4.78 11.23 -3.58
C TYR A 5 -5.08 9.90 -4.25
N SER A 6 -4.49 8.83 -3.75
CA SER A 6 -4.81 7.49 -4.23
C SER A 6 -6.21 7.07 -3.80
N ILE A 7 -6.85 6.32 -4.68
CA ILE A 7 -8.19 5.77 -4.45
C ILE A 7 -8.05 4.56 -3.51
N ALA A 8 -8.86 4.57 -2.44
CA ALA A 8 -8.93 3.47 -1.49
C ALA A 8 -9.95 2.41 -1.90
N SER A 9 -11.07 2.84 -2.49
CA SER A 9 -12.17 1.95 -2.88
C SER A 9 -11.75 0.98 -3.99
N ALA A 10 -12.41 -0.18 -4.06
CA ALA A 10 -12.24 -1.08 -5.19
C ALA A 10 -12.87 -0.46 -6.46
N PRO A 11 -12.43 -0.86 -7.67
CA PRO A 11 -13.06 -0.43 -8.92
C PRO A 11 -14.57 -0.72 -8.99
N GLU A 12 -15.02 -1.76 -8.31
CA GLU A 12 -16.43 -2.20 -8.31
C GLU A 12 -17.30 -1.43 -7.31
N ASP A 13 -16.71 -0.63 -6.43
CA ASP A 13 -17.45 0.15 -5.46
C ASP A 13 -18.18 1.31 -6.14
N ARG A 14 -19.47 1.48 -5.83
CA ARG A 14 -20.28 2.61 -6.31
C ARG A 14 -19.86 3.96 -5.71
N ARG A 15 -19.07 3.95 -4.65
CA ARG A 15 -18.60 5.16 -3.96
C ARG A 15 -17.09 5.23 -4.02
N LEU A 16 -16.60 6.39 -4.42
CA LEU A 16 -15.19 6.70 -4.33
C LEU A 16 -14.80 6.90 -2.86
N ALA A 17 -13.81 6.14 -2.40
CA ALA A 17 -13.21 6.35 -1.08
C ALA A 17 -11.78 6.88 -1.24
N LEU A 18 -11.46 7.91 -0.46
CA LEU A 18 -10.10 8.43 -0.30
C LEU A 18 -9.66 8.22 1.15
N THR A 19 -8.37 8.07 1.37
CA THR A 19 -7.80 8.11 2.72
C THR A 19 -6.65 9.09 2.74
N VAL A 20 -6.79 10.07 3.61
CA VAL A 20 -5.94 11.26 3.65
C VAL A 20 -5.20 11.26 4.97
N GLU A 21 -3.89 11.12 4.89
CA GLU A 21 -3.01 11.40 6.03
C GLU A 21 -2.90 12.92 6.19
N ARG A 22 -3.16 13.41 7.40
CA ARG A 22 -3.02 14.83 7.71
C ARG A 22 -1.54 15.19 7.81
N LEU A 23 -1.10 16.09 6.94
CA LEU A 23 0.18 16.79 7.03
C LEU A 23 -0.08 18.14 7.68
N GLU A 24 0.56 18.41 8.82
CA GLU A 24 0.34 19.63 9.61
C GLU A 24 0.61 20.90 8.78
N ASP A 25 1.68 20.90 7.99
CA ASP A 25 2.08 22.01 7.12
C ASP A 25 1.46 21.93 5.71
N GLY A 26 0.47 21.04 5.49
CA GLY A 26 -0.16 20.87 4.18
C GLY A 26 -1.31 21.84 3.94
N GLU A 27 -1.50 22.30 2.70
CA GLU A 27 -2.63 23.18 2.36
C GLU A 27 -3.96 22.43 2.23
N VAL A 28 -3.94 21.18 1.74
CA VAL A 28 -5.16 20.42 1.38
C VAL A 28 -5.56 19.42 2.47
N SER A 29 -4.60 18.68 3.04
CA SER A 29 -4.92 17.61 3.98
C SER A 29 -5.56 18.07 5.30
N PRO A 30 -5.20 19.23 5.91
CA PRO A 30 -5.91 19.73 7.08
C PRO A 30 -7.36 20.12 6.78
N TYR A 31 -7.64 20.68 5.59
CA TYR A 31 -9.01 20.96 5.17
C TYR A 31 -9.82 19.68 5.03
N LEU A 32 -9.30 18.67 4.31
CA LEU A 32 -10.01 17.40 4.10
C LEU A 32 -10.26 16.63 5.40
N VAL A 33 -9.34 16.71 6.37
CA VAL A 33 -9.45 15.97 7.64
C VAL A 33 -10.20 16.77 8.72
N GLY A 34 -10.05 18.09 8.75
CA GLY A 34 -10.56 18.95 9.83
C GLY A 34 -11.82 19.72 9.48
N GLU A 35 -11.98 20.17 8.24
CA GLU A 35 -13.00 21.16 7.85
C GLU A 35 -14.09 20.60 6.93
N LEU A 36 -13.78 19.64 6.06
CA LEU A 36 -14.75 19.04 5.14
C LEU A 36 -15.94 18.41 5.90
N ARG A 37 -17.17 18.65 5.42
CA ARG A 37 -18.42 18.14 5.99
C ARG A 37 -19.27 17.42 4.94
N THR A 38 -20.23 16.63 5.42
CA THR A 38 -21.23 16.00 4.55
C THR A 38 -22.05 17.08 3.85
N GLY A 39 -22.16 16.98 2.53
CA GLY A 39 -22.87 17.95 1.69
C GLY A 39 -21.93 18.90 0.93
N ASP A 40 -20.67 19.02 1.37
CA ASP A 40 -19.65 19.77 0.65
C ASP A 40 -19.38 19.15 -0.72
N ARG A 41 -19.03 20.00 -1.68
CA ARG A 41 -18.73 19.58 -3.05
C ARG A 41 -17.21 19.60 -3.26
N LEU A 42 -16.69 18.51 -3.81
CA LEU A 42 -15.30 18.39 -4.24
C LEU A 42 -15.26 18.25 -5.75
N GLU A 43 -14.39 19.01 -6.39
CA GLU A 43 -14.05 18.80 -7.79
C GLU A 43 -12.93 17.75 -7.87
N LEU A 44 -13.12 16.77 -8.76
CA LEU A 44 -12.18 15.67 -8.96
C LEU A 44 -11.72 15.65 -10.40
N ARG A 45 -10.42 15.48 -10.60
CA ARG A 45 -9.82 15.24 -11.91
C ARG A 45 -9.19 13.85 -11.92
N GLY A 46 -9.64 12.98 -12.83
CA GLY A 46 -9.08 11.64 -13.00
C GLY A 46 -10.02 10.65 -13.70
N PRO A 47 -9.64 9.36 -13.75
CA PRO A 47 -8.46 8.78 -13.10
C PRO A 47 -7.14 9.26 -13.74
N ILE A 48 -6.14 9.54 -12.91
CA ILE A 48 -4.79 9.90 -13.34
C ILE A 48 -3.87 8.75 -12.91
N GLY A 49 -3.05 8.28 -13.85
CA GLY A 49 -2.23 7.09 -13.64
C GLY A 49 -2.90 5.82 -14.16
N GLY A 50 -2.10 4.97 -14.81
CA GLY A 50 -2.50 3.63 -15.27
C GLY A 50 -1.37 2.60 -15.13
N TYR A 51 -0.20 3.05 -14.67
CA TYR A 51 0.97 2.21 -14.44
C TYR A 51 0.85 1.40 -13.14
N PHE A 52 0.36 2.02 -12.07
CA PHE A 52 0.21 1.42 -10.75
C PHE A 52 -1.17 0.76 -10.57
N VAL A 53 -1.54 -0.12 -11.50
CA VAL A 53 -2.81 -0.86 -11.49
C VAL A 53 -2.51 -2.36 -11.57
N TRP A 54 -3.18 -3.12 -10.71
CA TRP A 54 -3.26 -4.58 -10.78
C TRP A 54 -4.64 -4.96 -11.32
N ARG A 55 -4.70 -5.84 -12.33
CA ARG A 55 -5.93 -6.09 -13.10
C ARG A 55 -6.77 -7.23 -12.55
N GLY A 56 -6.17 -8.13 -11.78
CA GLY A 56 -6.88 -9.20 -11.11
C GLY A 56 -7.11 -10.46 -11.94
N ASP A 57 -6.77 -10.43 -13.23
CA ASP A 57 -6.79 -11.59 -14.12
C ASP A 57 -5.49 -12.41 -14.03
N GLU A 58 -4.42 -11.83 -13.49
CA GLU A 58 -3.13 -12.47 -13.36
C GLU A 58 -3.15 -13.61 -12.31
N GLN A 59 -2.60 -14.77 -12.67
CA GLN A 59 -2.45 -15.92 -11.76
C GLN A 59 -1.06 -16.01 -11.11
N ARG A 60 -0.23 -14.99 -11.32
CA ARG A 60 1.12 -14.92 -10.76
C ARG A 60 1.08 -14.47 -9.30
N PRO A 61 2.10 -14.81 -8.49
CA PRO A 61 2.15 -14.34 -7.13
C PRO A 61 2.17 -12.81 -7.06
N LEU A 62 1.42 -12.23 -6.13
CA LEU A 62 1.31 -10.78 -5.92
C LEU A 62 2.12 -10.38 -4.68
N LEU A 63 3.00 -9.40 -4.82
CA LEU A 63 3.76 -8.80 -3.72
C LEU A 63 3.44 -7.30 -3.62
N LEU A 64 2.79 -6.92 -2.52
CA LEU A 64 2.45 -5.55 -2.20
C LEU A 64 3.35 -5.09 -1.04
N ILE A 65 3.98 -3.92 -1.17
CA ILE A 65 4.85 -3.37 -0.13
C ILE A 65 4.46 -1.91 0.14
N GLY A 66 3.93 -1.66 1.33
CA GLY A 66 3.39 -0.36 1.72
C GLY A 66 4.17 0.29 2.86
N GLY A 67 4.36 1.61 2.79
CA GLY A 67 4.86 2.43 3.90
C GLY A 67 3.87 3.54 4.25
N GLY A 68 3.37 3.57 5.50
CA GLY A 68 2.39 4.57 5.95
C GLY A 68 1.13 4.62 5.09
N SER A 69 0.70 5.81 4.66
CA SER A 69 -0.41 6.00 3.72
C SER A 69 -0.20 5.38 2.33
N GLY A 70 1.01 4.89 2.03
CA GLY A 70 1.29 4.05 0.86
C GLY A 70 0.43 2.78 0.75
N VAL A 71 -0.18 2.34 1.85
CA VAL A 71 -1.11 1.20 1.83
C VAL A 71 -2.43 1.49 1.10
N VAL A 72 -2.81 2.75 0.91
CA VAL A 72 -4.12 3.13 0.34
C VAL A 72 -4.38 2.52 -1.05
N PRO A 73 -3.51 2.70 -2.07
CA PRO A 73 -3.71 2.05 -3.37
C PRO A 73 -3.58 0.53 -3.29
N LEU A 74 -2.74 0.00 -2.39
CA LEU A 74 -2.57 -1.43 -2.18
C LEU A 74 -3.85 -2.06 -1.60
N MET A 75 -4.57 -1.32 -0.74
CA MET A 75 -5.84 -1.73 -0.19
C MET A 75 -6.94 -1.79 -1.25
N SER A 76 -6.95 -0.84 -2.19
CA SER A 76 -7.84 -0.91 -3.36
C SER A 76 -7.59 -2.19 -4.16
N MET A 77 -6.32 -2.55 -4.40
CA MET A 77 -5.97 -3.82 -5.07
C MET A 77 -6.41 -5.05 -4.28
N LEU A 78 -6.27 -5.05 -2.94
CA LEU A 78 -6.70 -6.17 -2.09
C LEU A 78 -8.23 -6.32 -2.06
N ARG A 79 -8.98 -5.21 -2.01
CA ARG A 79 -10.44 -5.23 -2.10
C ARG A 79 -10.89 -5.74 -3.46
N HIS A 80 -10.27 -5.27 -4.54
CA HIS A 80 -10.50 -5.77 -5.89
C HIS A 80 -10.20 -7.28 -6.00
N ARG A 81 -9.06 -7.73 -5.47
CA ARG A 81 -8.68 -9.15 -5.42
C ARG A 81 -9.74 -10.01 -4.74
N ALA A 82 -10.27 -9.54 -3.62
CA ALA A 82 -11.34 -10.23 -2.89
C ALA A 82 -12.64 -10.27 -3.70
N HIS A 83 -12.99 -9.17 -4.37
CA HIS A 83 -14.19 -9.08 -5.21
C HIS A 83 -14.16 -10.07 -6.39
N VAL A 84 -13.07 -10.08 -7.17
CA VAL A 84 -12.93 -10.97 -8.34
C VAL A 84 -12.62 -12.42 -7.95
N GLY A 85 -12.45 -12.70 -6.66
CA GLY A 85 -12.19 -14.04 -6.14
C GLY A 85 -10.83 -14.63 -6.57
N ASN A 86 -9.85 -13.79 -6.89
CA ASN A 86 -8.53 -14.27 -7.30
C ASN A 86 -7.81 -14.95 -6.12
N ARG A 87 -7.25 -16.14 -6.37
CA ARG A 87 -6.62 -17.01 -5.36
C ARG A 87 -5.10 -17.17 -5.55
N ALA A 88 -4.48 -16.45 -6.50
CA ALA A 88 -3.04 -16.45 -6.64
C ALA A 88 -2.38 -16.03 -5.32
N PRO A 89 -1.25 -16.65 -4.91
CA PRO A 89 -0.58 -16.30 -3.65
C PRO A 89 -0.29 -14.81 -3.58
N ALA A 90 -0.68 -14.16 -2.49
CA ALA A 90 -0.53 -12.73 -2.30
C ALA A 90 0.13 -12.42 -0.96
N ARG A 91 1.06 -11.48 -0.94
CA ARG A 91 1.71 -10.99 0.27
C ARG A 91 1.62 -9.46 0.34
N LEU A 92 1.24 -8.95 1.49
CA LEU A 92 1.40 -7.53 1.85
C LEU A 92 2.46 -7.41 2.93
N LEU A 93 3.55 -6.69 2.65
CA LEU A 93 4.47 -6.19 3.67
C LEU A 93 4.12 -4.74 4.00
N PHE A 94 3.62 -4.49 5.21
CA PHE A 94 3.19 -3.16 5.62
C PHE A 94 4.06 -2.59 6.74
N SER A 95 4.77 -1.51 6.43
CA SER A 95 5.65 -0.78 7.34
C SER A 95 4.96 0.45 7.95
N SER A 96 4.81 0.44 9.27
CA SER A 96 4.26 1.54 10.07
C SER A 96 5.26 1.99 11.16
N ARG A 97 5.03 3.15 11.79
CA ARG A 97 5.88 3.59 12.91
C ARG A 97 5.50 2.83 14.18
N THR A 98 4.21 2.88 14.50
CA THR A 98 3.57 2.20 15.63
C THR A 98 2.37 1.40 15.17
N LEU A 99 1.84 0.54 16.05
CA LEU A 99 0.63 -0.23 15.83
C LEU A 99 -0.59 0.69 15.61
N ALA A 100 -0.62 1.84 16.28
CA ALA A 100 -1.66 2.84 16.11
C ALA A 100 -1.63 3.50 14.71
N ASP A 101 -0.47 3.47 14.02
CA ASP A 101 -0.33 3.97 12.65
C ASP A 101 -0.72 2.93 11.58
N VAL A 102 -1.18 1.73 11.95
CA VAL A 102 -1.58 0.70 10.98
C VAL A 102 -2.96 1.03 10.42
N ILE A 103 -2.98 1.71 9.28
CA ILE A 103 -4.20 2.02 8.53
C ILE A 103 -4.86 0.72 8.06
N TYR A 104 -6.19 0.63 8.20
CA TYR A 104 -7.01 -0.54 7.84
C TYR A 104 -6.70 -1.84 8.60
N ARG A 105 -6.06 -1.79 9.77
CA ARG A 105 -5.64 -2.98 10.54
C ARG A 105 -6.70 -4.07 10.60
N GLU A 106 -7.90 -3.77 11.09
CA GLU A 106 -8.96 -4.77 11.23
C GLU A 106 -9.45 -5.34 9.90
N GLU A 107 -9.47 -4.52 8.84
CA GLU A 107 -9.90 -4.98 7.51
C GLU A 107 -8.85 -5.87 6.87
N LEU A 108 -7.57 -5.54 7.02
CA LEU A 108 -6.46 -6.39 6.60
C LEU A 108 -6.48 -7.74 7.33
N GLU A 109 -6.76 -7.74 8.63
CA GLU A 109 -6.92 -8.96 9.43
C GLU A 109 -8.09 -9.82 8.91
N ARG A 110 -9.24 -9.21 8.63
CA ARG A 110 -10.39 -9.92 8.04
C ARG A 110 -10.10 -10.47 6.64
N LEU A 111 -9.45 -9.69 5.78
CA LEU A 111 -9.06 -10.14 4.44
C LEU A 111 -8.07 -11.30 4.50
N ALA A 112 -7.07 -11.24 5.37
CA ALA A 112 -6.11 -12.33 5.56
C ALA A 112 -6.77 -13.61 6.10
N ALA A 113 -7.77 -13.48 6.99
CA ALA A 113 -8.50 -14.62 7.55
C ALA A 113 -9.48 -15.25 6.54
N SER A 114 -10.05 -14.45 5.62
CA SER A 114 -11.07 -14.90 4.67
C SER A 114 -10.50 -15.34 3.31
N ALA A 115 -9.34 -14.82 2.90
CA ALA A 115 -8.81 -15.05 1.57
C ALA A 115 -7.80 -16.20 1.52
N HIS A 116 -8.10 -17.22 0.71
CA HIS A 116 -7.28 -18.42 0.47
C HIS A 116 -5.96 -18.11 -0.27
N GLY A 117 -5.06 -17.36 0.36
CA GLY A 117 -3.73 -17.09 -0.19
C GLY A 117 -3.20 -15.67 0.09
N LEU A 118 -3.91 -14.82 0.85
CA LEU A 118 -3.36 -13.54 1.29
C LEU A 118 -2.62 -13.70 2.63
N GLN A 119 -1.35 -13.33 2.66
CA GLN A 119 -0.58 -13.18 3.88
C GLN A 119 -0.28 -11.69 4.11
N VAL A 120 -0.63 -11.18 5.29
CA VAL A 120 -0.30 -9.80 5.70
C VAL A 120 0.81 -9.87 6.74
N LEU A 121 1.94 -9.24 6.44
CA LEU A 121 3.10 -9.12 7.32
C LEU A 121 3.29 -7.66 7.69
N HIS A 122 3.47 -7.40 8.98
CA HIS A 122 3.68 -6.05 9.49
C HIS A 122 5.11 -5.87 9.98
N THR A 123 5.65 -4.66 9.79
CA THR A 123 6.83 -4.21 10.51
C THR A 123 6.56 -2.87 11.19
N LEU A 124 6.94 -2.76 12.47
CA LEU A 124 6.87 -1.52 13.24
C LEU A 124 8.27 -0.93 13.42
N THR A 125 8.44 0.34 13.07
CA THR A 125 9.78 0.96 13.01
C THR A 125 10.17 1.73 14.26
N ARG A 126 9.23 1.99 15.18
CA ARG A 126 9.46 2.81 16.38
C ARG A 126 9.03 2.15 17.70
N GLU A 127 8.42 0.98 17.66
CA GLU A 127 7.98 0.28 18.86
C GLU A 127 7.93 -1.24 18.69
N LYS A 128 7.85 -1.93 19.83
CA LYS A 128 7.56 -3.36 19.93
C LYS A 128 6.51 -3.55 21.04
N PRO A 129 5.21 -3.51 20.70
CA PRO A 129 4.16 -3.77 21.67
C PRO A 129 4.30 -5.14 22.33
N ALA A 130 3.79 -5.28 23.55
CA ALA A 130 3.74 -6.58 24.22
C ALA A 130 2.91 -7.57 23.39
N GLY A 131 3.44 -8.79 23.21
CA GLY A 131 2.79 -9.82 22.37
C GLY A 131 2.92 -9.60 20.85
N TRP A 132 3.65 -8.58 20.39
CA TRP A 132 3.89 -8.36 18.97
C TRP A 132 4.76 -9.46 18.35
N THR A 133 4.24 -10.10 17.30
CA THR A 133 4.90 -11.19 16.57
C THR A 133 5.39 -10.79 15.19
N GLY A 134 5.05 -9.58 14.73
CA GLY A 134 5.57 -9.04 13.47
C GLY A 134 7.01 -8.55 13.59
N TYR A 135 7.53 -8.03 12.50
CA TYR A 135 8.86 -7.42 12.49
C TYR A 135 8.89 -6.11 13.28
N THR A 136 10.08 -5.73 13.74
CA THR A 136 10.31 -4.50 14.52
C THR A 136 11.53 -3.72 14.00
N ARG A 137 11.61 -3.55 12.68
CA ARG A 137 12.74 -2.89 12.00
C ARG A 137 12.28 -2.17 10.73
N ARG A 138 13.12 -1.31 10.17
CA ARG A 138 12.89 -0.82 8.80
C ARG A 138 13.07 -1.97 7.81
N VAL A 139 12.39 -1.89 6.67
CA VAL A 139 12.55 -2.89 5.59
C VAL A 139 14.00 -2.90 5.13
N ASP A 140 14.60 -4.08 5.15
CA ASP A 140 15.97 -4.35 4.72
C ASP A 140 16.03 -5.59 3.83
N GLU A 141 17.21 -5.90 3.31
CA GLU A 141 17.41 -7.03 2.40
C GLU A 141 16.99 -8.36 3.03
N ALA A 142 17.38 -8.62 4.28
CA ALA A 142 17.05 -9.87 4.97
C ALA A 142 15.53 -10.05 5.11
N MET A 143 14.80 -8.99 5.46
CA MET A 143 13.34 -9.05 5.50
C MET A 143 12.75 -9.35 4.11
N LEU A 144 13.25 -8.70 3.06
CA LEU A 144 12.77 -8.96 1.71
C LEU A 144 13.11 -10.37 1.23
N GLN A 145 14.23 -10.97 1.64
CA GLN A 145 14.55 -12.37 1.37
C GLN A 145 13.55 -13.35 2.03
N GLU A 146 13.03 -13.00 3.20
CA GLU A 146 11.99 -13.79 3.89
C GLU A 146 10.60 -13.62 3.25
N VAL A 147 10.29 -12.41 2.79
CA VAL A 147 8.93 -12.00 2.40
C VAL A 147 8.68 -12.05 0.89
N ALA A 148 9.65 -11.68 0.06
CA ALA A 148 9.48 -11.66 -1.38
C ALA A 148 9.39 -13.09 -1.92
N TRP A 149 8.67 -13.25 -3.03
CA TRP A 149 8.74 -14.49 -3.79
C TRP A 149 10.05 -14.57 -4.56
N PRO A 150 10.60 -15.77 -4.79
CA PRO A 150 11.74 -15.94 -5.66
C PRO A 150 11.51 -15.30 -7.03
N ARG A 151 12.53 -14.62 -7.57
CA ARG A 151 12.43 -13.93 -8.88
C ARG A 151 11.94 -14.82 -10.02
N GLN A 152 12.22 -16.14 -9.97
CA GLN A 152 11.79 -17.10 -10.98
C GLN A 152 10.27 -17.31 -11.03
N ASP A 153 9.55 -16.95 -9.97
CA ASP A 153 8.09 -17.03 -9.91
C ASP A 153 7.42 -15.81 -10.58
N VAL A 154 8.25 -14.85 -11.04
CA VAL A 154 7.87 -13.65 -11.79
C VAL A 154 6.68 -12.89 -11.14
N PRO A 155 6.79 -12.53 -9.84
CA PRO A 155 5.68 -11.93 -9.13
C PRO A 155 5.32 -10.55 -9.71
N ASP A 156 4.05 -10.19 -9.61
CA ASP A 156 3.61 -8.81 -9.77
C ASP A 156 3.96 -8.03 -8.51
N VAL A 157 4.83 -7.02 -8.61
CA VAL A 157 5.33 -6.28 -7.46
C VAL A 157 4.85 -4.83 -7.48
N PHE A 158 4.25 -4.40 -6.38
CA PHE A 158 3.77 -3.03 -6.19
C PHE A 158 4.32 -2.45 -4.91
N VAL A 159 5.07 -1.34 -5.02
CA VAL A 159 5.68 -0.65 -3.88
C VAL A 159 5.13 0.76 -3.79
N CYS A 160 4.60 1.13 -2.63
CA CYS A 160 4.00 2.44 -2.43
C CYS A 160 4.29 3.03 -1.05
N GLY A 161 4.59 4.33 -0.99
CA GLY A 161 4.88 5.05 0.25
C GLY A 161 5.74 6.29 0.04
N PRO A 162 6.39 6.79 1.13
CA PRO A 162 7.32 7.91 1.05
C PRO A 162 8.47 7.66 0.07
N THR A 163 8.93 8.68 -0.66
CA THR A 163 10.03 8.54 -1.64
C THR A 163 11.24 7.75 -1.12
N PRO A 164 11.81 8.04 0.06
CA PRO A 164 12.96 7.28 0.56
C PRO A 164 12.64 5.80 0.82
N PHE A 165 11.40 5.48 1.21
CA PHE A 165 10.97 4.10 1.43
C PHE A 165 10.88 3.34 0.10
N VAL A 166 10.21 3.94 -0.89
CA VAL A 166 10.01 3.31 -2.20
C VAL A 166 11.33 3.07 -2.91
N GLU A 167 12.24 4.05 -2.87
CA GLU A 167 13.58 3.92 -3.47
C GLU A 167 14.42 2.84 -2.80
N ALA A 168 14.42 2.78 -1.47
CA ALA A 168 15.14 1.74 -0.74
C ALA A 168 14.62 0.34 -1.09
N VAL A 169 13.30 0.12 -1.03
CA VAL A 169 12.69 -1.18 -1.33
C VAL A 169 12.92 -1.58 -2.80
N ALA A 170 12.72 -0.68 -3.75
CA ALA A 170 12.92 -0.98 -5.17
C ALA A 170 14.39 -1.33 -5.46
N THR A 171 15.34 -0.60 -4.86
CA THR A 171 16.78 -0.88 -5.00
C THR A 171 17.13 -2.27 -4.47
N LEU A 172 16.61 -2.64 -3.30
CA LEU A 172 16.84 -3.96 -2.72
C LEU A 172 16.26 -5.09 -3.59
N LEU A 173 15.03 -4.95 -4.07
CA LEU A 173 14.41 -5.94 -4.96
C LEU A 173 15.17 -6.13 -6.27
N VAL A 174 15.66 -5.05 -6.87
CA VAL A 174 16.53 -5.13 -8.06
C VAL A 174 17.86 -5.80 -7.73
N GLY A 175 18.48 -5.46 -6.58
CA GLY A 175 19.69 -6.11 -6.09
C GLY A 175 19.52 -7.63 -5.87
N MET A 176 18.33 -8.05 -5.47
CA MET A 176 17.93 -9.46 -5.35
C MET A 176 17.60 -10.14 -6.70
N GLY A 177 17.69 -9.39 -7.81
CA GLY A 177 17.52 -9.91 -9.17
C GLY A 177 16.09 -9.90 -9.71
N HIS A 178 15.14 -9.21 -9.07
CA HIS A 178 13.84 -8.96 -9.68
C HIS A 178 13.98 -8.03 -10.90
N ASP A 179 13.21 -8.28 -11.96
CA ASP A 179 13.18 -7.40 -13.12
C ASP A 179 12.57 -6.05 -12.72
N ALA A 180 13.30 -4.96 -12.95
CA ALA A 180 12.83 -3.60 -12.67
C ALA A 180 11.49 -3.29 -13.34
N ARG A 181 11.18 -3.90 -14.48
CA ARG A 181 9.90 -3.73 -15.20
C ARG A 181 8.72 -4.40 -14.49
N SER A 182 8.97 -5.41 -13.67
CA SER A 182 7.94 -6.05 -12.83
C SER A 182 7.68 -5.33 -11.51
N ILE A 183 8.53 -4.37 -11.14
CA ILE A 183 8.39 -3.57 -9.93
C ILE A 183 7.71 -2.26 -10.29
N LYS A 184 6.42 -2.17 -10.00
CA LYS A 184 5.65 -0.94 -10.13
C LYS A 184 5.78 -0.14 -8.84
N THR A 185 6.11 1.14 -8.97
CA THR A 185 6.30 2.04 -7.83
C THR A 185 5.38 3.25 -7.91
N GLU A 186 4.80 3.64 -6.77
CA GLU A 186 4.10 4.91 -6.59
C GLU A 186 4.66 5.61 -5.35
N ARG A 187 4.91 6.93 -5.43
CA ARG A 187 5.58 7.69 -4.38
C ARG A 187 4.70 8.84 -3.92
N PHE A 188 4.70 9.09 -2.61
CA PHE A 188 4.13 10.29 -2.03
C PHE A 188 5.16 10.98 -1.13
N GLY A 189 4.93 12.24 -0.83
CA GLY A 189 5.79 13.05 0.01
C GLY A 189 5.38 14.49 -0.11
N ALA A 190 5.88 15.35 0.77
CA ALA A 190 5.74 16.78 0.57
C ALA A 190 6.25 17.08 -0.85
N THR A 191 5.37 17.60 -1.70
CA THR A 191 5.80 18.46 -2.80
C THR A 191 6.48 19.64 -2.13
N GLY A 192 7.77 19.48 -1.80
CA GLY A 192 8.57 20.50 -1.14
C GLY A 192 9.13 21.43 -2.20
N GLY A 193 8.75 22.71 -2.12
CA GLY A 193 9.35 23.82 -2.86
C GLY A 193 8.64 24.16 -4.16
#